data_AF-A0A399TDV1-F1
#
_entry.id   AF-A0A399TDV1-F1
#
_cell.length_a   1.000
_cell.length_b   1.000
_cell.length_c   1.000
_cell.angle_alpha   90.00
_cell.angle_beta   90.00
_cell.angle_gamma   90.00
#
_symmetry.space_group_name_H-M   'P 1'
#
loop_
_entity.id
_entity.type
_entity.pdbx_description
1 polymer ?
#
loop_
_entity_poly.entity_id
_entity_poly.type
_entity_poly.pdbx_seq_one_letter_code
_entity_poly.pdbx_strand_id
1 'polypeptide(L)'
;MTGRPVVALDGVRPDEVHVVRVFADTDGQHGNELGIVLASPRTDGREQAISRALGFSETVFVDAVDAPGADPRGASMRILTPARELPFAGHPTVGTAWWLASRGAAVDHLRVPAGTVRVGRAGDVVRVTADPAWGPEFAWHPVGSVAELLALDLPALAAASGVEHLYAWAWIDEAEGAIRSRMSAPALGVPEDEATGSAALRVTAHLGRDLRITQGRGSELGTRLLADGRAEVGGRTVPDRVIPLP
;
A
#
# COMPACT_ATOMS: atom_id res chain seq x y z
N MET A 1 23.09 -23.07 -3.85
CA MET A 1 21.82 -23.39 -3.16
C MET A 1 21.87 -22.79 -1.77
N THR A 2 21.52 -21.51 -1.65
CA THR A 2 21.17 -20.87 -0.37
C THR A 2 19.68 -21.13 -0.18
N GLY A 3 19.14 -21.63 0.93
CA GLY A 3 19.44 -21.35 2.33
C GLY A 3 18.25 -20.61 2.99
N ARG A 4 17.26 -20.15 2.22
CA ARG A 4 16.09 -19.45 2.74
C ARG A 4 15.05 -20.43 3.30
N PRO A 5 14.66 -20.30 4.59
CA PRO A 5 13.61 -21.13 5.17
C PRO A 5 12.26 -20.81 4.53
N VAL A 6 11.37 -21.82 4.50
CA VAL A 6 9.98 -21.60 4.09
C VAL A 6 9.24 -20.91 5.22
N VAL A 7 8.59 -19.78 4.92
CA VAL A 7 7.61 -19.21 5.84
C VAL A 7 6.37 -20.10 5.81
N ALA A 8 6.00 -20.66 6.97
CA ALA A 8 4.82 -21.51 7.08
C ALA A 8 3.67 -20.72 7.73
N LEU A 9 2.52 -20.71 7.07
CA LEU A 9 1.25 -20.23 7.60
C LEU A 9 0.17 -21.27 7.29
N ASP A 10 -0.72 -21.52 8.25
CA ASP A 10 -1.75 -22.54 8.10
C ASP A 10 -2.65 -22.23 6.90
N GLY A 11 -2.81 -23.24 6.03
CA GLY A 11 -3.66 -23.13 4.83
C GLY A 11 -3.12 -22.20 3.74
N VAL A 12 -1.83 -21.89 3.75
CA VAL A 12 -1.14 -21.13 2.69
C VAL A 12 -0.06 -21.99 2.06
N ARG A 13 -0.10 -22.16 0.72
CA ARG A 13 0.94 -22.91 0.02
C ARG A 13 2.04 -21.96 -0.49
N PRO A 14 3.31 -22.39 -0.50
CA PRO A 14 4.43 -21.55 -0.94
C PRO A 14 4.50 -21.34 -2.47
N ASP A 15 3.59 -21.95 -3.22
CA ASP A 15 3.42 -21.82 -4.67
C ASP A 15 2.18 -21.02 -5.07
N GLU A 16 1.62 -20.27 -4.12
CA GLU A 16 0.48 -19.37 -4.32
C GLU A 16 0.88 -17.90 -4.24
N VAL A 17 0.14 -17.09 -5.00
CA VAL A 17 0.06 -15.66 -4.82
C VAL A 17 -1.34 -15.34 -4.32
N HIS A 18 -1.43 -14.74 -3.13
CA HIS A 18 -2.69 -14.26 -2.58
C HIS A 18 -2.91 -12.82 -3.03
N VAL A 19 -4.07 -12.55 -3.62
CA VAL A 19 -4.44 -11.21 -4.07
C VAL A 19 -5.51 -10.66 -3.14
N VAL A 20 -5.29 -9.44 -2.67
CA VAL A 20 -6.25 -8.66 -1.89
C VAL A 20 -6.48 -7.30 -2.54
N ARG A 21 -7.61 -6.66 -2.26
CA ARG A 21 -7.87 -5.26 -2.62
C ARG A 21 -7.81 -4.41 -1.36
N VAL A 22 -6.85 -3.48 -1.32
CA VAL A 22 -6.58 -2.62 -0.17
C VAL A 22 -7.23 -1.26 -0.40
N PHE A 23 -7.82 -0.69 0.64
CA PHE A 23 -8.58 0.57 0.59
C PHE A 23 -9.87 0.48 -0.24
N ALA A 24 -10.51 -0.69 -0.20
CA ALA A 24 -11.85 -0.86 -0.78
C ALA A 24 -12.84 0.10 -0.11
N ASP A 25 -13.90 0.47 -0.83
CA ASP A 25 -14.97 1.31 -0.31
C ASP A 25 -15.85 0.58 0.72
N THR A 26 -16.89 1.24 1.21
CA THR A 26 -17.81 0.67 2.20
C THR A 26 -18.52 -0.62 1.75
N ASP A 27 -18.75 -0.79 0.44
CA ASP A 27 -19.36 -1.97 -0.16
C ASP A 27 -18.33 -3.06 -0.52
N GLY A 28 -17.05 -2.80 -0.29
CA GLY A 28 -15.95 -3.70 -0.64
C GLY A 28 -15.57 -3.67 -2.12
N GLN A 29 -15.99 -2.65 -2.86
CA GLN A 29 -15.61 -2.40 -4.25
C GLN A 29 -14.32 -1.56 -4.33
N HIS A 30 -13.79 -1.38 -5.53
CA HIS A 30 -12.55 -0.63 -5.79
C HIS A 30 -11.34 -1.22 -5.04
N GLY A 31 -10.46 -0.38 -4.49
CA GLY A 31 -9.23 -0.78 -3.83
C GLY A 31 -8.10 -1.13 -4.80
N ASN A 32 -6.86 -1.00 -4.31
CA ASN A 32 -5.66 -1.34 -5.05
C ASN A 32 -5.32 -2.81 -4.86
N GLU A 33 -5.02 -3.51 -5.96
CA GLU A 33 -4.65 -4.92 -5.92
C GLU A 33 -3.23 -5.09 -5.39
N LEU A 34 -3.06 -6.04 -4.48
CA LEU A 34 -1.76 -6.39 -3.92
C LEU A 34 -1.54 -7.89 -4.06
N GLY A 35 -0.44 -8.29 -4.72
CA GLY A 35 0.05 -9.66 -4.69
C GLY A 35 0.87 -9.92 -3.43
N ILE A 36 0.55 -10.99 -2.69
CA ILE A 36 1.26 -11.40 -1.48
C ILE A 36 1.79 -12.82 -1.67
N VAL A 37 3.09 -12.99 -1.48
CA VAL A 37 3.81 -14.25 -1.65
C VAL A 37 4.59 -14.58 -0.38
N LEU A 38 4.53 -15.83 0.06
CA LEU A 38 5.43 -16.31 1.11
C LEU A 38 6.80 -16.63 0.51
N ALA A 39 7.86 -16.06 1.08
CA ALA A 39 9.21 -16.34 0.62
C ALA A 39 9.54 -17.83 0.82
N SER A 40 10.13 -18.44 -0.19
CA SER A 40 10.50 -19.85 -0.20
C SER A 40 11.70 -20.07 -1.13
N PRO A 41 12.30 -21.27 -1.15
CA PRO A 41 13.32 -21.61 -2.15
C PRO A 41 12.87 -21.41 -3.62
N ARG A 42 11.56 -21.36 -3.90
CA ARG A 42 11.03 -21.13 -5.26
C ARG A 42 11.03 -19.65 -5.66
N THR A 43 11.05 -18.75 -4.69
CA THR A 43 11.09 -17.29 -4.90
C THR A 43 12.50 -16.73 -4.77
N ASP A 44 13.44 -17.47 -4.17
CA ASP A 44 14.80 -17.00 -3.89
C ASP A 44 15.55 -16.57 -5.16
N GLY A 45 15.91 -15.29 -5.24
CA GLY A 45 16.55 -14.70 -6.41
C GLY A 45 15.64 -14.51 -7.63
N ARG A 46 14.34 -14.80 -7.50
CA ARG A 46 13.32 -14.67 -8.57
C ARG A 46 12.29 -13.58 -8.30
N GLU A 47 12.37 -12.89 -7.16
CA GLU A 47 11.32 -11.98 -6.68
C GLU A 47 11.00 -10.87 -7.70
N GLN A 48 12.03 -10.27 -8.31
CA GLN A 48 11.85 -9.22 -9.32
C GLN A 48 11.20 -9.78 -10.61
N ALA A 49 11.60 -10.97 -11.04
CA ALA A 49 11.04 -11.61 -12.23
C ALA A 49 9.57 -12.02 -12.00
N ILE A 50 9.25 -12.53 -10.80
CA ILE A 50 7.88 -12.84 -10.38
C ILE A 50 7.03 -11.57 -10.36
N SER A 51 7.50 -10.49 -9.74
CA SER A 51 6.77 -9.22 -9.67
C SER A 51 6.48 -8.66 -11.06
N ARG A 52 7.46 -8.75 -11.99
CA ARG A 52 7.28 -8.38 -13.40
C ARG A 52 6.26 -9.25 -14.13
N ALA A 53 6.27 -10.56 -13.89
CA ALA A 53 5.36 -11.50 -14.52
C ALA A 53 3.92 -11.33 -14.03
N LEU A 54 3.73 -11.00 -12.74
CA LEU A 54 2.42 -10.77 -12.14
C LEU A 54 1.79 -9.45 -12.57
N GLY A 55 2.61 -8.40 -12.77
CA GLY A 55 2.15 -7.11 -13.31
C GLY A 55 1.29 -6.27 -12.35
N PHE A 56 1.18 -6.63 -11.07
CA PHE A 56 0.60 -5.77 -10.05
C PHE A 56 1.46 -4.52 -9.84
N SER A 57 0.86 -3.44 -9.35
CA SER A 57 1.59 -2.23 -8.93
C SER A 57 2.71 -2.60 -7.96
N GLU A 58 2.40 -3.45 -6.99
CA GLU A 58 3.36 -4.03 -6.06
C GLU A 58 3.04 -5.51 -5.77
N THR A 59 4.11 -6.27 -5.55
CA THR A 59 4.08 -7.62 -4.99
C THR A 59 4.92 -7.65 -3.72
N VAL A 60 4.37 -8.22 -2.66
CA VAL A 60 5.04 -8.38 -1.38
C VAL A 60 5.56 -9.80 -1.24
N PHE A 61 6.78 -9.92 -0.73
CA PHE A 61 7.38 -11.18 -0.31
C PHE A 61 7.51 -11.14 1.21
N VAL A 62 6.73 -11.98 1.91
CA VAL A 62 6.84 -12.14 3.36
C VAL A 62 8.01 -13.08 3.63
N ASP A 63 9.10 -12.53 4.15
CA ASP A 63 10.37 -13.22 4.38
C ASP A 63 10.40 -14.01 5.69
N ALA A 64 9.66 -13.56 6.70
CA ALA A 64 9.51 -14.25 7.98
C ALA A 64 8.28 -13.76 8.74
N VAL A 65 7.73 -14.64 9.58
CA VAL A 65 6.71 -14.30 10.58
C VAL A 65 7.24 -14.79 11.93
N ASP A 66 7.22 -13.92 12.94
CA ASP A 66 7.68 -14.28 14.28
C ASP A 66 6.81 -15.39 14.87
N ALA A 67 7.42 -16.21 15.72
CA ALA A 67 6.78 -17.37 16.31
C ALA A 67 5.46 -17.00 17.02
N PRO A 68 4.46 -17.89 17.03
CA PRO A 68 3.26 -17.69 17.84
C PRO A 68 3.64 -17.40 19.30
N GLY A 69 3.05 -16.35 19.89
CA GLY A 69 3.31 -15.93 21.27
C GLY A 69 4.46 -14.94 21.47
N ALA A 70 5.16 -14.51 20.42
CA ALA A 70 6.04 -13.34 20.51
C ALA A 70 5.25 -12.09 20.91
N ASP A 71 5.85 -11.22 21.73
CA ASP A 71 5.24 -9.97 22.21
C ASP A 71 6.32 -8.87 22.29
N PRO A 72 6.30 -7.86 21.38
CA PRO A 72 5.39 -7.71 20.25
C PRO A 72 5.67 -8.71 19.12
N ARG A 73 4.64 -9.18 18.43
CA ARG A 73 4.77 -10.11 17.29
C ARG A 73 4.96 -9.36 15.98
N GLY A 74 5.96 -9.71 15.19
CA GLY A 74 6.21 -9.09 13.89
C GLY A 74 6.28 -10.03 12.70
N ALA A 75 6.37 -9.44 11.51
CA ALA A 75 6.79 -10.12 10.29
C ALA A 75 7.79 -9.24 9.52
N SER A 76 8.68 -9.83 8.73
CA SER A 76 9.55 -9.10 7.80
C SER A 76 9.10 -9.32 6.36
N MET A 77 9.19 -8.29 5.55
CA MET A 77 8.74 -8.34 4.17
C MET A 77 9.55 -7.40 3.26
N ARG A 78 9.58 -7.73 1.99
CA ARG A 78 10.07 -6.88 0.90
C ARG A 78 8.93 -6.51 -0.03
N ILE A 79 9.02 -5.33 -0.63
CA ILE A 79 7.99 -4.75 -1.49
C ILE A 79 8.61 -4.50 -2.85
N LEU A 80 8.09 -5.14 -3.90
CA LEU A 80 8.63 -5.04 -5.23
C LEU A 80 7.58 -4.52 -6.21
N THR A 81 7.97 -3.54 -7.00
CA THR A 81 7.27 -3.17 -8.25
C THR A 81 7.80 -4.06 -9.38
N PRO A 82 7.17 -4.04 -10.57
CA PRO A 82 7.74 -4.67 -11.77
C PRO A 82 9.15 -4.17 -12.16
N ALA A 83 9.55 -2.99 -11.68
CA ALA A 83 10.81 -2.35 -12.05
C ALA A 83 11.91 -2.45 -10.97
N ARG A 84 11.55 -2.35 -9.68
CA ARG A 84 12.51 -2.29 -8.57
C ARG A 84 11.87 -2.67 -7.22
N GLU A 85 12.71 -3.01 -6.26
CA GLU A 85 12.35 -3.06 -4.84
C GLU A 85 12.16 -1.65 -4.27
N LEU A 86 11.15 -1.49 -3.42
CA LEU A 86 10.82 -0.26 -2.72
C LEU A 86 11.20 -0.37 -1.23
N PRO A 87 11.70 0.72 -0.62
CA PRO A 87 12.00 0.71 0.80
C PRO A 87 10.72 0.67 1.66
N PHE A 88 9.63 1.26 1.16
CA PHE A 88 8.32 1.27 1.80
C PHE A 88 7.22 1.57 0.77
N ALA A 89 6.02 1.04 1.01
CA ALA A 89 4.79 1.45 0.34
C ALA A 89 3.60 1.26 1.28
N GLY A 90 2.64 2.20 1.25
CA GLY A 90 1.52 2.22 2.20
C GLY A 90 0.55 1.04 2.02
N HIS A 91 -0.11 0.92 0.86
CA HIS A 91 -1.11 -0.12 0.63
C HIS A 91 -0.53 -1.54 0.73
N PRO A 92 0.72 -1.84 0.27
CA PRO A 92 1.32 -3.16 0.46
C PRO A 92 1.49 -3.54 1.93
N THR A 93 1.81 -2.56 2.78
CA THR A 93 1.99 -2.78 4.22
C THR A 93 0.65 -3.00 4.93
N VAL A 94 -0.38 -2.22 4.59
CA VAL A 94 -1.76 -2.41 5.11
C VAL A 94 -2.33 -3.77 4.68
N GLY A 95 -2.22 -4.10 3.38
CA GLY A 95 -2.75 -5.35 2.83
C GLY A 95 -2.07 -6.58 3.40
N THR A 96 -0.74 -6.55 3.56
CA THR A 96 0.01 -7.67 4.16
C THR A 96 -0.35 -7.87 5.62
N ALA A 97 -0.43 -6.80 6.41
CA ALA A 97 -0.85 -6.87 7.81
C ALA A 97 -2.27 -7.44 7.95
N TRP A 98 -3.22 -7.01 7.09
CA TRP A 98 -4.57 -7.55 7.05
C TRP A 98 -4.60 -9.02 6.64
N TRP A 99 -3.82 -9.39 5.62
CA TRP A 99 -3.77 -10.76 5.14
C TRP A 99 -3.22 -11.71 6.20
N LEU A 100 -2.08 -11.38 6.83
CA LEU A 100 -1.51 -12.16 7.93
C LEU A 100 -2.52 -12.35 9.07
N ALA A 101 -3.20 -11.28 9.44
CA ALA A 101 -4.27 -11.30 10.42
C ALA A 101 -5.42 -12.25 10.07
N SER A 102 -5.90 -12.22 8.82
CA SER A 102 -6.96 -13.13 8.34
C SER A 102 -6.56 -14.61 8.34
N ARG A 103 -5.24 -14.90 8.43
CA ARG A 103 -4.67 -16.24 8.55
C ARG A 103 -4.34 -16.63 10.00
N GLY A 104 -4.85 -15.91 10.99
CA GLY A 104 -4.54 -16.15 12.41
C GLY A 104 -3.11 -15.74 12.81
N ALA A 105 -2.39 -15.04 11.94
CA ALA A 105 -1.02 -14.60 12.14
C ALA A 105 -0.94 -13.07 12.33
N ALA A 106 -1.86 -12.49 13.10
CA ALA A 106 -1.84 -11.06 13.40
C ALA A 106 -0.48 -10.61 13.95
N VAL A 107 -0.02 -9.43 13.51
CA VAL A 107 1.25 -8.82 13.90
C VAL A 107 1.02 -7.40 14.40
N ASP A 108 1.90 -6.96 15.30
CA ASP A 108 1.96 -5.60 15.87
C ASP A 108 2.89 -4.68 15.07
N HIS A 109 3.80 -5.26 14.28
CA HIS A 109 4.69 -4.51 13.41
C HIS A 109 5.15 -5.31 12.18
N LEU A 110 5.48 -4.57 11.12
CA LEU A 110 6.11 -5.08 9.90
C LEU A 110 7.50 -4.47 9.75
N ARG A 111 8.50 -5.32 9.50
CA ARG A 111 9.87 -4.91 9.19
C ARG A 111 10.01 -4.85 7.67
N VAL A 112 10.08 -3.63 7.14
CA VAL A 112 10.31 -3.33 5.72
C VAL A 112 11.73 -2.76 5.55
N PRO A 113 12.27 -2.62 4.33
CA PRO A 113 13.63 -2.12 4.17
C PRO A 113 13.85 -0.70 4.72
N ALA A 114 12.82 0.17 4.73
CA ALA A 114 12.90 1.51 5.33
C ALA A 114 12.96 1.50 6.87
N GLY A 115 12.48 0.43 7.53
CA GLY A 115 12.41 0.36 8.98
C GLY A 115 11.25 -0.47 9.51
N THR A 116 10.88 -0.24 10.77
CA THR A 116 9.77 -0.93 11.42
C THR A 116 8.50 -0.08 11.35
N VAL A 117 7.46 -0.62 10.73
CA VAL A 117 6.13 -0.04 10.61
C VAL A 117 5.23 -0.63 11.70
N ARG A 118 4.61 0.22 12.53
CA ARG A 118 3.65 -0.26 13.52
C ARG A 118 2.32 -0.60 12.84
N VAL A 119 1.68 -1.67 13.29
CA VAL A 119 0.36 -2.10 12.83
C VAL A 119 -0.65 -1.87 13.95
N GLY A 120 -1.77 -1.22 13.60
CA GLY A 120 -2.94 -1.04 14.46
C GLY A 120 -4.16 -1.70 13.83
N ARG A 121 -5.09 -2.17 14.66
CA ARG A 121 -6.33 -2.82 14.21
C ARG A 121 -7.53 -2.29 14.97
N ALA A 122 -8.61 -1.99 14.25
CA ALA A 122 -9.88 -1.58 14.83
C ALA A 122 -11.00 -2.31 14.08
N GLY A 123 -11.53 -3.38 14.67
CA GLY A 123 -12.39 -4.32 13.95
C GLY A 123 -11.67 -4.93 12.75
N ASP A 124 -12.28 -4.84 11.58
CA ASP A 124 -11.72 -5.36 10.31
C ASP A 124 -10.78 -4.38 9.60
N VAL A 125 -10.63 -3.16 10.13
CA VAL A 125 -9.76 -2.13 9.54
C VAL A 125 -8.35 -2.28 10.11
N VAL A 126 -7.37 -2.35 9.20
CA VAL A 126 -5.95 -2.31 9.53
C VAL A 126 -5.40 -0.93 9.22
N ARG A 127 -4.57 -0.42 10.12
CA ARG A 127 -3.82 0.84 9.97
C ARG A 127 -2.34 0.56 10.16
N VAL A 128 -1.51 1.33 9.47
CA VAL A 128 -0.06 1.27 9.61
C VAL A 128 0.49 2.65 9.90
N THR A 129 1.43 2.74 10.84
CA THR A 129 2.11 3.99 11.21
C THR A 129 3.53 3.98 10.63
N ALA A 130 3.83 4.94 9.77
CA ALA A 130 5.13 5.07 9.11
C ALA A 130 5.57 6.53 9.04
N ASP A 131 6.85 6.74 8.76
CA ASP A 131 7.38 8.06 8.41
C ASP A 131 6.92 8.42 6.97
N PRO A 132 6.19 9.54 6.78
CA PRO A 132 5.79 10.01 5.45
C PRO A 132 6.97 10.14 4.48
N ALA A 133 8.17 10.46 4.97
CA ALA A 133 9.37 10.63 4.15
C ALA A 133 9.86 9.33 3.50
N TRP A 134 9.43 8.14 3.97
CA TRP A 134 9.81 6.85 3.38
C TRP A 134 9.17 6.58 2.01
N GLY A 135 8.04 7.26 1.70
CA GLY A 135 7.45 7.23 0.36
C GLY A 135 8.21 8.11 -0.64
N PRO A 136 7.92 8.01 -1.95
CA PRO A 136 8.51 8.90 -2.95
C PRO A 136 8.05 10.34 -2.76
N GLU A 137 8.76 11.29 -3.36
CA GLU A 137 8.27 12.67 -3.44
C GLU A 137 7.11 12.77 -4.43
N PHE A 138 6.16 13.66 -4.13
CA PHE A 138 5.00 13.92 -4.96
C PHE A 138 4.94 15.39 -5.31
N ALA A 139 4.62 15.68 -6.58
CA ALA A 139 4.17 17.00 -6.98
C ALA A 139 2.71 17.16 -6.59
N TRP A 140 2.45 18.08 -5.65
CA TRP A 140 1.09 18.40 -5.22
C TRP A 140 0.39 19.28 -6.25
N HIS A 141 -0.80 18.84 -6.68
CA HIS A 141 -1.63 19.59 -7.62
C HIS A 141 -3.03 19.82 -7.02
N PRO A 142 -3.18 20.78 -6.08
CA PRO A 142 -4.50 21.16 -5.58
C PRO A 142 -5.30 21.87 -6.68
N VAL A 143 -6.59 21.55 -6.78
CA VAL A 143 -7.54 22.21 -7.69
C VAL A 143 -8.77 22.71 -6.95
N GLY A 144 -9.51 23.64 -7.55
CA GLY A 144 -10.58 24.38 -6.87
C GLY A 144 -11.85 23.57 -6.63
N SER A 145 -12.04 22.46 -7.32
CA SER A 145 -13.23 21.61 -7.16
C SER A 145 -13.00 20.15 -7.55
N VAL A 146 -13.86 19.27 -7.05
CA VAL A 146 -13.90 17.86 -7.47
C VAL A 146 -14.20 17.74 -8.97
N ALA A 147 -15.05 18.61 -9.53
CA ALA A 147 -15.36 18.58 -10.95
C ALA A 147 -14.13 18.89 -11.81
N GLU A 148 -13.33 19.89 -11.42
CA GLU A 148 -12.06 20.22 -12.06
C GLU A 148 -11.07 19.05 -11.97
N LEU A 149 -10.93 18.45 -10.78
CA LEU A 149 -10.06 17.28 -10.56
C LEU A 149 -10.38 16.11 -11.49
N LEU A 150 -11.67 15.80 -11.67
CA LEU A 150 -12.14 14.72 -12.53
C LEU A 150 -11.98 15.05 -14.02
N ALA A 151 -11.96 16.33 -14.38
CA ALA A 151 -11.75 16.78 -15.76
C ALA A 151 -10.28 16.78 -16.19
N LEU A 152 -9.33 16.61 -15.26
CA LEU A 152 -7.90 16.59 -15.59
C LEU A 152 -7.54 15.41 -16.51
N ASP A 153 -6.77 15.70 -17.56
CA ASP A 153 -5.91 14.71 -18.21
C ASP A 153 -4.66 14.52 -17.35
N LEU A 154 -4.81 13.66 -16.34
CA LEU A 154 -3.80 13.46 -15.30
C LEU A 154 -2.48 12.89 -15.86
N PRO A 155 -2.48 11.88 -16.76
CA PRO A 155 -1.24 11.41 -17.38
C PRO A 155 -0.52 12.49 -18.19
N ALA A 156 -1.24 13.30 -18.97
CA ALA A 156 -0.63 14.38 -19.74
C ALA A 156 -0.04 15.46 -18.83
N LEU A 157 -0.76 15.83 -17.77
CA LEU A 157 -0.29 16.79 -16.78
C LEU A 157 0.98 16.27 -16.08
N ALA A 158 0.99 15.01 -15.65
CA ALA A 158 2.16 14.38 -15.02
C ALA A 158 3.36 14.38 -15.98
N ALA A 159 3.16 13.98 -17.24
CA ALA A 159 4.22 13.99 -18.25
C ALA A 159 4.77 15.41 -18.52
N ALA A 160 3.91 16.43 -18.55
CA ALA A 160 4.31 17.81 -18.80
C ALA A 160 5.05 18.45 -17.60
N SER A 161 4.75 18.01 -16.38
CA SER A 161 5.37 18.54 -15.16
C SER A 161 6.83 18.11 -14.96
N GLY A 162 7.27 17.05 -15.65
CA GLY A 162 8.61 16.47 -15.50
C GLY A 162 8.84 15.74 -14.16
N VAL A 163 7.78 15.49 -13.39
CA VAL A 163 7.85 14.80 -12.09
C VAL A 163 7.53 13.32 -12.23
N GLU A 164 8.14 12.48 -11.38
CA GLU A 164 7.91 11.02 -11.40
C GLU A 164 6.51 10.67 -10.87
N HIS A 165 6.03 11.40 -9.85
CA HIS A 165 4.73 11.19 -9.22
C HIS A 165 3.96 12.50 -9.06
N LEU A 166 2.77 12.58 -9.66
CA LEU A 166 1.85 13.71 -9.49
C LEU A 166 0.63 13.28 -8.67
N TYR A 167 0.30 14.06 -7.65
CA TYR A 167 -0.87 13.83 -6.79
C TYR A 167 -1.79 15.03 -6.84
N ALA A 168 -2.88 14.88 -7.59
CA ALA A 168 -3.92 15.90 -7.72
C ALA A 168 -5.02 15.68 -6.70
N TRP A 169 -5.51 16.76 -6.08
CA TRP A 169 -6.55 16.65 -5.08
C TRP A 169 -7.43 17.91 -4.99
N ALA A 170 -8.64 17.73 -4.49
CA ALA A 170 -9.58 18.80 -4.21
C ALA A 170 -10.26 18.54 -2.86
N TRP A 171 -10.56 19.59 -2.11
CA TRP A 171 -11.42 19.47 -0.94
C TRP A 171 -12.83 19.06 -1.36
N ILE A 172 -13.35 18.03 -0.69
CA ILE A 172 -14.79 17.73 -0.65
C ILE A 172 -15.40 18.55 0.49
N ASP A 173 -14.76 18.49 1.65
CA ASP A 173 -15.09 19.25 2.84
C ASP A 173 -13.81 19.53 3.61
N GLU A 174 -13.36 20.79 3.57
CA GLU A 174 -12.13 21.19 4.25
C GLU A 174 -12.29 21.20 5.78
N ALA A 175 -13.47 21.53 6.32
CA ALA A 175 -13.67 21.53 7.77
C ALA A 175 -13.48 20.11 8.32
N GLU A 176 -14.00 19.12 7.59
CA GLU A 176 -13.95 17.72 7.98
C GLU A 176 -12.74 16.92 7.44
N GLY A 177 -11.77 17.60 6.81
CA GLY A 177 -10.57 16.98 6.27
C GLY A 177 -10.84 15.97 5.14
N ALA A 178 -11.93 16.11 4.40
CA ALA A 178 -12.31 15.19 3.33
C ALA A 178 -11.78 15.69 1.97
N ILE A 179 -10.98 14.87 1.27
CA ILE A 179 -10.47 15.18 -0.06
C ILE A 179 -10.88 14.11 -1.08
N ARG A 180 -11.05 14.55 -2.32
CA ARG A 180 -10.99 13.70 -3.51
C ARG A 180 -9.57 13.78 -4.06
N SER A 181 -9.00 12.66 -4.48
CA SER A 181 -7.66 12.66 -5.08
C SER A 181 -7.50 11.70 -6.25
N ARG A 182 -6.46 11.96 -7.06
CA ARG A 182 -6.00 11.10 -8.15
C ARG A 182 -4.47 11.14 -8.19
N MET A 183 -3.84 10.02 -8.51
CA MET A 183 -2.38 9.90 -8.57
C MET A 183 -1.96 9.36 -9.93
N SER A 184 -0.91 9.92 -10.52
CA SER A 184 -0.33 9.45 -11.77
C SER A 184 1.19 9.41 -11.70
N ALA A 185 1.78 8.37 -12.28
CA ALA A 185 3.23 8.18 -12.42
C ALA A 185 3.54 7.51 -13.78
N PRO A 186 3.33 8.20 -14.91
CA PRO A 186 3.40 7.60 -16.23
C PRO A 186 4.81 7.12 -16.61
N ALA A 187 5.86 7.78 -16.09
CA ALA A 187 7.25 7.34 -16.26
C ALA A 187 7.52 5.93 -15.67
N LEU A 188 6.67 5.49 -14.74
CA LEU A 188 6.70 4.16 -14.13
C LEU A 188 5.66 3.20 -14.73
N GLY A 189 4.98 3.61 -15.80
CA GLY A 189 3.91 2.82 -16.42
C GLY A 189 2.58 2.87 -15.67
N VAL A 190 2.40 3.81 -14.73
CA VAL A 190 1.17 3.97 -13.95
C VAL A 190 0.43 5.21 -14.43
N PRO A 191 -0.51 5.08 -15.40
CA PRO A 191 -1.28 6.22 -15.88
C PRO A 191 -2.17 6.80 -14.80
N GLU A 192 -2.80 5.96 -13.99
CA GLU A 192 -3.55 6.37 -12.80
C GLU A 192 -3.56 5.25 -11.77
N ASP A 193 -3.25 5.58 -10.52
CA ASP A 193 -3.26 4.64 -9.40
C ASP A 193 -4.57 4.73 -8.60
N GLU A 194 -5.18 3.58 -8.33
CA GLU A 194 -6.48 3.49 -7.67
C GLU A 194 -6.41 3.96 -6.21
N ALA A 195 -5.37 3.58 -5.47
CA ALA A 195 -5.17 4.03 -4.09
C ALA A 195 -3.69 4.04 -3.68
N THR A 196 -3.18 5.22 -3.30
CA THR A 196 -1.75 5.43 -3.03
C THR A 196 -1.49 5.77 -1.57
N GLY A 197 -1.28 4.74 -0.74
CA GLY A 197 -1.07 4.93 0.70
C GLY A 197 0.15 5.79 1.07
N SER A 198 1.23 5.75 0.28
CA SER A 198 2.41 6.62 0.51
C SER A 198 2.10 8.10 0.24
N ALA A 199 1.33 8.39 -0.81
CA ALA A 199 0.85 9.74 -1.08
C ALA A 199 -0.10 10.21 0.03
N ALA A 200 -0.99 9.34 0.51
CA ALA A 200 -1.89 9.62 1.61
C ALA A 200 -1.13 10.04 2.89
N LEU A 201 -0.07 9.32 3.27
CA LEU A 201 0.79 9.70 4.40
C LEU A 201 1.45 11.07 4.19
N ARG A 202 1.99 11.31 2.99
CA ARG A 202 2.69 12.56 2.67
C ARG A 202 1.76 13.77 2.58
N VAL A 203 0.57 13.64 1.98
CA VAL A 203 -0.40 14.74 1.90
C VAL A 203 -0.98 15.07 3.28
N THR A 204 -1.14 14.06 4.14
CA THR A 204 -1.52 14.25 5.57
C THR A 204 -0.49 15.09 6.31
N ALA A 205 0.80 14.78 6.15
CA ALA A 205 1.88 15.57 6.73
C ALA A 205 1.98 16.97 6.10
N HIS A 206 1.80 17.08 4.79
CA HIS A 206 1.83 18.36 4.06
C HIS A 206 0.71 19.31 4.50
N LEU A 207 -0.51 18.80 4.69
CA LEU A 207 -1.66 19.57 5.12
C LEU A 207 -1.75 19.72 6.65
N GLY A 208 -0.90 19.02 7.40
CA GLY A 208 -0.80 19.14 8.85
C GLY A 208 -2.03 18.66 9.62
N ARG A 209 -2.82 17.74 9.04
CA ARG A 209 -4.10 17.30 9.62
C ARG A 209 -4.51 15.90 9.18
N ASP A 210 -5.40 15.29 9.94
CA ASP A 210 -6.07 14.03 9.61
C ASP A 210 -6.93 14.19 8.34
N LEU A 211 -6.97 13.15 7.50
CA LEU A 211 -7.71 13.19 6.25
C LEU A 211 -8.60 11.96 6.05
N ARG A 212 -9.72 12.19 5.39
CA ARG A 212 -10.55 11.15 4.74
C ARG A 212 -10.40 11.33 3.24
N ILE A 213 -9.88 10.32 2.56
CA ILE A 213 -9.44 10.41 1.17
C ILE A 213 -10.28 9.45 0.33
N THR A 214 -10.95 9.98 -0.69
CA THR A 214 -11.52 9.19 -1.78
C THR A 214 -10.60 9.29 -2.99
N GLN A 215 -9.92 8.20 -3.35
CA GLN A 215 -8.96 8.16 -4.46
C GLN A 215 -9.45 7.29 -5.62
N GLY A 216 -8.95 7.54 -6.84
CA GLY A 216 -9.08 6.61 -7.95
C GLY A 216 -10.50 6.53 -8.45
N ARG A 217 -11.09 5.34 -8.55
CA ARG A 217 -12.51 5.18 -8.93
C ARG A 217 -13.45 5.29 -7.72
N GLY A 218 -12.95 5.12 -6.51
CA GLY A 218 -13.76 5.23 -5.29
C GLY A 218 -13.11 4.66 -4.03
N SER A 219 -11.81 4.32 -4.07
CA SER A 219 -11.11 3.77 -2.91
C SER A 219 -11.06 4.74 -1.74
N GLU A 220 -11.18 4.22 -0.52
CA GLU A 220 -11.30 5.01 0.70
C GLU A 220 -10.12 4.77 1.64
N LEU A 221 -9.41 5.86 1.99
CA LEU A 221 -8.30 5.86 2.93
C LEU A 221 -8.58 6.84 4.06
N GLY A 222 -8.31 6.42 5.29
CA GLY A 222 -8.29 7.32 6.45
C GLY A 222 -6.88 7.48 6.97
N THR A 223 -6.46 8.71 7.21
CA THR A 223 -5.14 9.02 7.75
C THR A 223 -5.21 9.79 9.06
N ARG A 224 -4.12 9.68 9.84
CA ARG A 224 -3.95 10.44 11.07
C ARG A 224 -2.52 10.98 11.15
N LEU A 225 -2.36 12.25 11.48
CA LEU A 225 -1.04 12.81 11.79
C LEU A 225 -0.72 12.63 13.28
N LEU A 226 0.47 12.13 13.58
CA LEU A 226 0.93 11.95 14.95
C LEU A 226 1.82 13.12 15.38
N ALA A 227 1.89 13.36 16.69
CA ALA A 227 2.66 14.45 17.27
C ALA A 227 4.17 14.35 17.02
N ASP A 228 4.67 13.15 16.70
CA ASP A 228 6.07 12.89 16.38
C ASP A 228 6.40 13.02 14.89
N GLY A 229 5.46 13.51 14.07
CA GLY A 229 5.62 13.72 12.63
C GLY A 229 5.38 12.48 11.77
N ARG A 230 5.21 11.30 12.39
CA ARG A 230 4.74 10.11 11.65
C ARG A 230 3.26 10.26 11.30
N ALA A 231 2.82 9.48 10.33
CA ALA A 231 1.40 9.41 9.99
C ALA A 231 0.92 7.97 9.96
N GLU A 232 -0.38 7.80 10.21
CA GLU A 232 -1.09 6.55 10.04
C GLU A 232 -1.87 6.58 8.73
N VAL A 233 -1.94 5.44 8.05
CA VAL A 233 -2.86 5.22 6.93
C VAL A 233 -3.53 3.87 7.09
N GLY A 234 -4.82 3.79 6.79
CA GLY A 234 -5.54 2.54 6.78
C GLY A 234 -6.91 2.66 6.12
N GLY A 235 -7.55 1.51 5.93
CA GLY A 235 -8.87 1.40 5.32
C GLY A 235 -9.30 -0.05 5.24
N ARG A 236 -10.42 -0.31 4.57
CA ARG A 236 -10.94 -1.67 4.39
C ARG A 236 -10.05 -2.43 3.41
N THR A 237 -9.79 -3.69 3.72
CA THR A 237 -9.15 -4.64 2.79
C THR A 237 -10.07 -5.82 2.60
N VAL A 238 -10.21 -6.29 1.37
CA VAL A 238 -11.04 -7.46 1.03
C VAL A 238 -10.21 -8.51 0.30
N PRO A 239 -10.53 -9.81 0.46
CA PRO A 239 -9.92 -10.84 -0.37
C PRO A 239 -10.38 -10.70 -1.82
N ASP A 240 -9.51 -11.02 -2.78
CA ASP A 240 -9.87 -11.05 -4.20
C ASP A 240 -9.80 -12.48 -4.74
N ARG A 241 -8.57 -12.99 -4.96
CA ARG A 241 -8.32 -14.29 -5.57
C ARG A 241 -7.01 -14.90 -5.08
N VAL A 242 -6.81 -16.17 -5.38
CA VAL A 242 -5.52 -16.85 -5.23
C VAL A 242 -5.13 -17.37 -6.61
N ILE A 243 -3.90 -17.07 -7.03
CA ILE A 243 -3.38 -17.49 -8.34
C ILE A 243 -2.07 -18.27 -8.16
N PRO A 244 -1.68 -19.13 -9.13
CA PRO A 244 -0.42 -19.84 -9.07
C PRO A 244 0.79 -18.90 -9.14
N LEU A 245 1.87 -19.25 -8.46
CA LEU A 245 3.17 -18.61 -8.60
C LEU A 245 3.78 -18.90 -9.99
N PRO A 246 4.26 -17.89 -10.75
CA PRO A 246 4.81 -18.07 -12.10
C PRO A 246 6.24 -18.65 -12.15
#